data_AF-A0A482VGK9-F1
#
_entry.id   AF-A0A482VGK9-F1
#
_cell.length_a   1.000
_cell.length_b   1.000
_cell.length_c   1.000
_cell.angle_alpha   90.00
_cell.angle_beta   90.00
_cell.angle_gamma   90.00
#
_symmetry.space_group_name_H-M   'P 1'
#
loop_
_entity.id
_entity.type
_entity.pdbx_description
1 polymer ?
#
loop_
_entity_poly.entity_id
_entity_poly.type
_entity_poly.pdbx_seq_one_letter_code
_entity_poly.pdbx_strand_id
1 'polypeptide(L)'
;DNLEPEFIFLDDNAKPHRPRVVLDFLENEKIGRLKLPPHNPDRNPVEHGWDMLQRAFENTVPPPARELGGALLLFWDNLPQNDIDHLFLSIPKHCQEVIDRRGGHTHY
;
A
#
# COMPACT_ATOMS: atom_id res chain seq x y z
N ASP A 1 -10.34 27.96 5.89
CA ASP A 1 -8.99 27.47 5.56
C ASP A 1 -9.01 25.95 5.41
N ASN A 2 -9.26 25.47 4.20
CA ASN A 2 -9.11 24.05 3.86
C ASN A 2 -7.64 23.83 3.48
N LEU A 3 -6.81 23.57 4.48
CA LEU A 3 -5.50 22.99 4.21
C LEU A 3 -5.77 21.53 3.85
N GLU A 4 -5.62 21.19 2.57
CA GLU A 4 -5.46 19.81 2.14
C GLU A 4 -4.43 19.13 3.07
N PRO A 5 -4.69 17.91 3.57
CA PRO A 5 -3.78 17.24 4.49
C PRO A 5 -2.40 17.11 3.84
N GLU A 6 -1.35 17.46 4.58
CA GLU A 6 0.05 17.39 4.12
C GLU A 6 0.43 15.96 3.69
N PHE A 7 -0.19 14.96 4.32
CA PHE A 7 -0.06 13.54 4.00
C PHE A 7 -1.41 12.82 4.13
N ILE A 8 -1.66 11.88 3.20
CA ILE A 8 -2.83 11.01 3.23
C ILE A 8 -2.36 9.56 3.44
N PHE A 9 -2.85 8.93 4.49
CA PHE A 9 -2.63 7.53 4.78
C PHE A 9 -3.53 6.63 3.93
N LEU A 10 -2.95 5.58 3.36
CA LEU A 10 -3.63 4.57 2.57
C LEU A 10 -3.40 3.19 3.20
N ASP A 11 -4.47 2.42 3.38
CA ASP A 11 -4.43 1.03 3.87
C ASP A 11 -5.33 0.10 3.02
N ASP A 12 -5.23 -1.20 3.28
CA ASP A 12 -5.91 -2.31 2.57
C ASP A 12 -7.36 -2.59 2.99
N ASN A 13 -7.89 -1.80 3.92
CA ASN A 13 -9.20 -2.05 4.51
C ASN A 13 -9.40 -3.37 5.25
N ALA A 14 -8.32 -3.99 5.72
CA ALA A 14 -8.38 -5.14 6.59
C ALA A 14 -9.06 -4.81 7.94
N LYS A 15 -9.79 -5.80 8.49
CA LYS A 15 -10.53 -5.66 9.77
C LYS A 15 -9.64 -5.18 10.94
N PRO A 16 -8.39 -5.64 11.09
CA PRO A 16 -7.49 -5.15 12.15
C PRO A 16 -7.16 -3.65 12.06
N HIS A 17 -7.34 -3.01 10.90
CA HIS A 17 -7.14 -1.58 10.71
C HIS A 17 -8.40 -0.75 11.02
N ARG A 18 -9.49 -1.38 11.49
CA ARG A 18 -10.77 -0.73 11.82
C ARG A 18 -11.17 -0.64 13.29
N PRO A 19 -10.36 -1.02 14.30
CA PRO A 19 -10.77 -0.82 15.68
C PRO A 19 -10.80 0.69 16.00
N ARG A 20 -11.67 1.07 16.94
CA ARG A 20 -11.86 2.45 17.40
C ARG A 20 -10.53 3.13 17.74
N VAL A 21 -9.64 2.41 18.43
CA VAL A 21 -8.31 2.91 18.81
C VAL A 21 -7.45 3.38 17.62
N VAL A 22 -7.54 2.71 16.47
CA VAL A 22 -6.80 3.13 15.26
C VAL A 22 -7.43 4.38 14.65
N LEU A 23 -8.75 4.45 14.61
CA LEU A 23 -9.46 5.62 14.07
C LEU A 23 -9.22 6.87 14.92
N ASP A 24 -9.29 6.73 16.24
CA ASP A 24 -9.06 7.83 17.18
C ASP A 24 -7.61 8.33 17.11
N PHE A 25 -6.63 7.42 16.91
CA PHE A 25 -5.24 7.80 16.68
C PHE A 25 -5.08 8.64 15.41
N LEU A 26 -5.61 8.19 14.28
CA LEU A 26 -5.50 8.93 13.01
C LEU A 26 -6.15 10.32 13.10
N GLU A 27 -7.28 10.44 13.81
CA GLU A 27 -7.95 11.72 14.04
C GLU A 27 -7.13 12.66 14.93
N ASN A 28 -6.59 12.15 16.05
CA ASN A 28 -5.76 12.94 16.97
C ASN A 28 -4.46 13.45 16.33
N GLU A 29 -3.83 12.61 15.51
CA GLU A 29 -2.62 12.96 14.75
C GLU A 29 -2.92 13.79 13.48
N LYS A 30 -4.20 14.11 13.22
CA LYS A 30 -4.66 14.85 12.03
C LYS A 30 -4.22 14.20 10.71
N ILE A 31 -4.12 12.89 10.70
CA ILE A 31 -3.74 12.11 9.52
C ILE A 31 -4.99 11.85 8.69
N GLY A 32 -5.04 12.47 7.51
CA GLY A 32 -6.08 12.18 6.52
C GLY A 32 -5.96 10.73 6.04
N ARG A 33 -7.09 10.07 5.78
CA ARG A 33 -7.08 8.67 5.31
C ARG A 33 -7.89 8.52 4.02
N LEU A 34 -7.26 7.94 3.00
CA LEU A 34 -7.93 7.61 1.75
C LEU A 34 -8.77 6.34 1.94
N LYS A 35 -10.08 6.44 1.67
CA LYS A 35 -11.01 5.32 1.75
C LYS A 35 -11.07 4.62 0.39
N LEU A 36 -10.45 3.45 0.28
CA LEU A 36 -10.64 2.57 -0.87
C LEU A 36 -11.99 1.83 -0.79
N PRO A 37 -12.62 1.51 -1.94
CA PRO A 37 -13.80 0.67 -1.95
C PRO A 37 -13.49 -0.73 -1.40
N PRO A 38 -14.43 -1.35 -0.65
CA PRO A 38 -14.23 -2.69 -0.13
C PRO A 38 -14.12 -3.73 -1.24
N HIS A 39 -13.30 -4.78 -1.02
CA HIS A 39 -13.13 -5.95 -1.91
C HIS A 39 -12.36 -5.67 -3.21
N ASN A 40 -11.36 -4.78 -3.16
CA ASN A 40 -10.36 -4.64 -4.22
C ASN A 40 -8.94 -4.99 -3.70
N PRO A 41 -8.74 -6.19 -3.08
CA PRO A 41 -7.46 -6.58 -2.49
C PRO A 41 -6.34 -6.64 -3.54
N ASP A 42 -6.69 -6.95 -4.79
CA ASP A 42 -5.74 -7.17 -5.87
C ASP A 42 -4.95 -5.90 -6.30
N ARG A 43 -5.24 -4.71 -5.72
CA ARG A 43 -4.84 -3.41 -6.32
C ARG A 43 -4.49 -2.32 -5.31
N ASN A 44 -4.15 -2.67 -4.08
CA ASN A 44 -3.57 -1.71 -3.14
C ASN A 44 -2.05 -1.56 -3.44
N PRO A 45 -1.49 -0.35 -3.57
CA PRO A 45 -0.05 -0.14 -3.70
C PRO A 45 0.82 -0.92 -2.72
N VAL A 46 0.32 -1.22 -1.50
CA VAL A 46 1.06 -2.04 -0.52
C VAL A 46 1.28 -3.48 -1.01
N GLU A 47 0.31 -4.08 -1.70
CA GLU A 47 0.41 -5.45 -2.22
C GLU A 47 1.42 -5.52 -3.37
N HIS A 48 1.45 -4.49 -4.22
CA HIS A 48 2.49 -4.37 -5.24
C HIS A 48 3.89 -4.23 -4.64
N GLY A 49 4.02 -3.46 -3.55
CA GLY A 49 5.28 -3.37 -2.80
C GLY A 49 5.72 -4.72 -2.23
N TRP A 50 4.79 -5.52 -1.70
CA TRP A 50 5.06 -6.88 -1.23
C TRP A 50 5.49 -7.81 -2.35
N ASP A 51 4.82 -7.76 -3.50
CA ASP A 51 5.16 -8.56 -4.68
C ASP A 51 6.55 -8.19 -5.24
N MET A 52 6.90 -6.90 -5.27
CA MET A 52 8.26 -6.45 -5.63
C MET A 52 9.32 -7.04 -4.69
N LEU A 53 9.08 -7.00 -3.37
CA LEU A 53 9.97 -7.56 -2.37
C LEU A 53 10.12 -9.08 -2.53
N GLN A 54 8.99 -9.78 -2.74
CA GLN A 54 8.98 -11.22 -2.95
C GLN A 54 9.79 -11.59 -4.21
N ARG A 55 9.55 -10.94 -5.34
CA ARG A 55 10.29 -11.18 -6.60
C ARG A 55 11.79 -10.88 -6.47
N ALA A 56 12.16 -9.85 -5.72
CA ALA A 56 13.56 -9.54 -5.43
C ALA A 56 14.22 -10.67 -4.60
N PHE A 57 13.50 -11.19 -3.62
CA PHE A 57 13.98 -12.25 -2.73
C PHE A 57 14.01 -13.64 -3.38
N GLU A 58 13.04 -13.98 -4.24
CA GLU A 58 12.92 -15.27 -4.93
C GLU A 58 14.14 -15.62 -5.79
N ASN A 59 14.87 -14.62 -6.26
CA ASN A 59 16.09 -14.80 -7.05
C ASN A 59 17.34 -15.07 -6.21
N THR A 60 17.19 -15.29 -4.90
CA THR A 60 18.30 -15.45 -3.95
C THR A 60 18.22 -16.76 -3.17
N VAL A 61 19.35 -17.15 -2.57
CA VAL A 61 19.37 -18.28 -1.64
C VAL A 61 18.75 -17.82 -0.32
N PRO A 62 17.66 -18.45 0.17
CA PRO A 62 17.02 -18.01 1.40
C PRO A 62 17.99 -18.09 2.59
N PRO A 63 18.15 -17.01 3.37
CA PRO A 63 18.96 -17.02 4.58
C PRO A 63 18.31 -17.90 5.65
N PRO A 64 19.07 -18.30 6.69
CA PRO A 64 18.50 -18.90 7.89
C PRO A 64 17.39 -18.03 8.49
N ALA A 65 16.37 -18.65 9.09
CA ALA A 65 15.22 -17.92 9.66
C ALA A 65 15.61 -16.78 10.62
N ARG A 66 16.69 -16.96 11.39
CA ARG A 66 17.26 -15.93 12.30
C ARG A 66 17.80 -14.68 11.60
N GLU A 67 18.15 -14.79 10.32
CA GLU A 67 18.74 -13.73 9.49
C GLU A 67 17.73 -13.15 8.49
N LEU A 68 16.57 -13.81 8.32
CA LEU A 68 15.54 -13.43 7.35
C LEU A 68 15.08 -11.98 7.51
N GLY A 69 14.85 -11.52 8.76
CA GLY A 69 14.42 -10.14 9.00
C GLY A 69 15.44 -9.11 8.50
N GLY A 70 16.73 -9.34 8.71
CA GLY A 70 17.79 -8.46 8.22
C GLY A 70 17.92 -8.48 6.70
N ALA A 71 17.79 -9.67 6.09
CA ALA A 71 17.81 -9.80 4.63
C ALA A 71 16.64 -9.07 3.98
N LEU A 72 15.42 -9.21 4.51
CA LEU A 72 14.24 -8.53 3.98
C LEU A 72 14.37 -7.00 4.04
N LEU A 73 14.94 -6.45 5.12
CA LEU A 73 15.23 -5.02 5.22
C LEU A 73 16.21 -4.56 4.13
N LEU A 74 17.25 -5.35 3.85
CA LEU A 74 18.18 -5.03 2.76
C LEU A 74 17.49 -5.00 1.40
N PHE A 75 16.62 -5.96 1.08
CA PHE A 75 15.87 -5.92 -0.18
C PHE A 75 14.90 -4.73 -0.22
N TRP A 76 14.23 -4.45 0.89
CA TRP A 76 13.32 -3.31 1.01
C TRP A 76 14.03 -1.98 0.73
N ASP A 77 15.18 -1.75 1.35
CA ASP A 77 15.98 -0.53 1.16
C ASP A 77 16.52 -0.37 -0.27
N ASN A 78 16.57 -1.47 -1.04
CA ASN A 78 17.04 -1.50 -2.43
C ASN A 78 15.92 -1.60 -3.46
N LEU A 79 14.64 -1.54 -3.06
CA LEU A 79 13.54 -1.49 -4.03
C LEU A 79 13.68 -0.26 -4.92
N PRO A 80 13.48 -0.38 -6.26
CA PRO A 80 13.63 0.77 -7.14
C PRO A 80 12.60 1.86 -6.81
N GLN A 81 13.08 3.04 -6.40
CA GLN A 81 12.20 4.16 -6.06
C GLN A 81 11.27 4.56 -7.22
N ASN A 82 11.75 4.45 -8.46
CA ASN A 82 10.95 4.74 -9.64
C ASN A 82 9.71 3.82 -9.77
N ASP A 83 9.84 2.54 -9.40
CA ASP A 83 8.71 1.61 -9.42
C ASP A 83 7.71 1.95 -8.31
N ILE A 84 8.20 2.31 -7.13
CA ILE A 84 7.37 2.82 -6.02
C ILE A 84 6.62 4.09 -6.44
N ASP A 85 7.31 5.05 -7.03
CA ASP A 85 6.72 6.30 -7.50
C ASP A 85 5.65 6.05 -8.57
N HIS A 86 5.91 5.13 -9.52
CA HIS A 86 4.92 4.74 -10.51
C HIS A 86 3.66 4.12 -9.90
N LEU A 87 3.79 3.32 -8.84
CA LEU A 87 2.64 2.78 -8.12
C LEU A 87 1.80 3.91 -7.51
N PHE A 88 2.41 4.86 -6.81
CA PHE A 88 1.67 5.97 -6.20
C PHE A 88 1.04 6.90 -7.24
N LEU A 89 1.78 7.26 -8.28
CA LEU A 89 1.29 8.12 -9.37
C LEU A 89 0.14 7.48 -10.15
N SER A 90 0.00 6.16 -10.10
CA SER A 90 -1.10 5.45 -10.77
C SER A 90 -2.41 5.42 -9.99
N ILE A 91 -2.40 5.71 -8.68
CA ILE A 91 -3.57 5.63 -7.80
C ILE A 91 -4.76 6.43 -8.35
N PRO A 92 -4.61 7.70 -8.79
CA PRO A 92 -5.75 8.46 -9.31
C PRO A 92 -6.38 7.81 -10.54
N LYS A 93 -5.55 7.32 -11.47
CA LYS A 93 -6.02 6.61 -12.67
C LYS A 93 -6.76 5.33 -12.29
N HIS A 94 -6.23 4.58 -11.33
CA HIS A 94 -6.86 3.34 -10.87
C HIS A 94 -8.21 3.62 -10.20
N CYS A 95 -8.28 4.60 -9.31
CA CYS A 95 -9.53 5.05 -8.69
C CYS A 95 -10.58 5.43 -9.74
N GLN A 96 -10.18 6.17 -10.78
CA GLN A 96 -11.07 6.54 -11.88
C GLN A 96 -11.59 5.30 -12.62
N GLU A 97 -10.73 4.33 -12.91
CA GLU A 97 -11.15 3.11 -13.61
C GLU A 97 -12.16 2.29 -12.80
N VAL A 98 -11.99 2.22 -11.48
CA VAL A 98 -12.96 1.57 -10.57
C VAL A 98 -14.31 2.28 -10.60
N ILE A 99 -14.31 3.62 -10.64
CA ILE A 99 -15.52 4.43 -10.78
C ILE A 99 -16.20 4.16 -12.11
N ASP A 100 -15.45 4.20 -13.22
CA ASP A 100 -15.96 4.00 -14.58
C ASP A 100 -16.60 2.60 -14.74
N ARG A 101 -16.01 1.60 -14.08
CA ARG A 101 -16.52 0.21 -14.08
C ARG A 101 -17.53 -0.08 -12.98
N ARG A 102 -17.96 0.91 -12.20
CA ARG A 102 -18.92 0.76 -11.10
C ARG A 102 -18.52 -0.33 -10.08
N GLY A 103 -17.23 -0.41 -9.76
CA GLY A 103 -16.67 -1.42 -8.86
C GLY A 103 -16.37 -2.77 -9.52
N GLY A 104 -16.49 -2.89 -10.85
CA GLY A 104 -16.09 -4.07 -11.60
C GLY A 104 -14.56 -4.21 -11.77
N HIS A 105 -14.12 -5.36 -12.28
CA HIS A 105 -12.72 -5.68 -12.55
C HIS A 105 -12.08 -4.64 -13.45
N THR A 106 -10.94 -4.08 -13.07
CA THR A 106 -10.18 -3.09 -13.85
C THR A 106 -9.03 -3.75 -14.65
N HIS A 107 -8.30 -3.01 -15.49
CA HIS A 107 -7.16 -3.52 -16.29
C HIS A 107 -5.84 -3.63 -15.51
N TYR A 108 -5.79 -2.99 -14.34
CA TYR A 108 -4.75 -3.20 -13.32
C TYR A 108 -4.55 -4.68 -12.94
#